data_AF-A0A059B8G3-F1
#
_entry.id   AF-A0A059B8G3-F1
#
_cell.length_a   1.000
_cell.length_b   1.000
_cell.length_c   1.000
_cell.angle_alpha   90.00
_cell.angle_beta   90.00
_cell.angle_gamma   90.00
#
_symmetry.space_group_name_H-M   'P 1'
#
loop_
_entity.id
_entity.type
_entity.pdbx_description
1 polymer ?
#
loop_
_entity_poly.entity_id
_entity_poly.type
_entity_poly.pdbx_seq_one_letter_code
_entity_poly.pdbx_strand_id
1 'polypeptide(L)'
;MASSTSVLPKTRKKRDNKYKLKDLKALGHQLLSSRAHVNNLPLLLSFVSPASPPPHALESLLSLQSFFTPLVPDLPPSAASSLGAGAQADPEVIYRTWLRSKFDEFVRSLIEVAVSAQAEETLKEIVLDAIMEFVKMGKGGRFQSAIYHQLLHSIVYSSTEVEFLLELLSSKYLKYIDIR
;
A
#
# COMPACT_ATOMS: atom_id res chain seq x y z
N MET A 1 32.11 23.42 23.32
CA MET A 1 30.64 23.56 23.49
C MET A 1 30.03 23.85 22.14
N ALA A 2 29.27 22.90 21.59
CA ALA A 2 28.40 23.12 20.44
C ALA A 2 27.21 22.16 20.61
N SER A 3 26.02 22.75 20.63
CA SER A 3 24.80 22.18 21.17
C SER A 3 24.19 21.12 20.27
N SER A 4 23.87 19.97 20.86
CA SER A 4 23.05 18.91 20.28
C SER A 4 21.61 19.37 20.11
N THR A 5 21.16 19.66 18.89
CA THR A 5 19.73 19.78 18.58
C THR A 5 19.16 18.39 18.28
N SER A 6 18.70 17.73 19.34
CA SER A 6 17.83 16.56 19.27
C SER A 6 16.47 16.97 18.69
N VAL A 7 16.20 16.57 17.45
CA VAL A 7 14.86 16.67 16.86
C VAL A 7 14.10 15.40 17.22
N LEU A 8 13.29 15.47 18.27
CA LEU A 8 12.37 14.40 18.67
C LEU A 8 11.31 14.20 17.56
N PRO A 9 11.13 12.97 17.02
CA PRO A 9 10.03 12.70 16.11
C PRO A 9 8.70 12.71 16.90
N LYS A 10 7.80 13.63 16.52
CA LYS A 10 6.43 13.74 17.03
C LYS A 10 5.72 12.39 16.90
N THR A 11 5.38 11.83 18.06
CA THR A 11 4.67 10.58 18.32
C THR A 11 3.49 10.30 17.37
N ARG A 12 3.61 9.23 16.57
CA ARG A 12 2.48 8.56 15.87
C ARG A 12 1.54 7.79 16.82
N LYS A 13 1.92 7.57 18.09
CA LYS A 13 1.23 6.75 19.10
C LYS A 13 -0.18 7.18 19.54
N LYS A 14 -0.75 8.29 19.04
CA LYS A 14 -2.05 8.82 19.52
C LYS A 14 -3.28 8.40 18.69
N ARG A 15 -3.11 7.77 17.53
CA ARG A 15 -4.22 7.47 16.61
C ARG A 15 -4.86 6.11 16.84
N ASP A 16 -4.10 5.12 17.29
CA ASP A 16 -4.55 3.73 17.42
C ASP A 16 -5.73 3.57 18.39
N ASN A 17 -5.84 4.45 19.40
CA ASN A 17 -6.90 4.37 20.40
C ASN A 17 -8.18 5.15 20.05
N LYS A 18 -8.21 5.87 18.92
CA LYS A 18 -9.37 6.70 18.54
C LYS A 18 -10.41 5.92 17.73
N TYR A 19 -9.98 4.92 16.96
CA TYR A 19 -10.84 4.20 16.01
C TYR A 19 -11.00 2.75 16.43
N LYS A 20 -12.26 2.32 16.59
CA LYS A 20 -12.60 0.90 16.76
C LYS A 20 -12.63 0.23 15.38
N LEU A 21 -12.52 -1.10 15.37
CA LEU A 21 -12.57 -1.89 14.13
C LEU A 21 -13.86 -1.61 13.31
N LYS A 22 -15.00 -1.46 13.99
CA LYS A 22 -16.28 -1.11 13.35
C LYS A 22 -16.25 0.24 12.63
N ASP A 23 -15.47 1.20 13.15
CA ASP A 23 -15.33 2.52 12.54
C ASP A 23 -14.53 2.42 11.25
N LEU A 24 -13.44 1.65 11.24
CA LEU A 24 -12.63 1.40 10.03
C LEU A 24 -13.45 0.71 8.94
N LYS A 25 -14.23 -0.30 9.33
CA LYS A 25 -15.16 -0.97 8.43
C LYS A 25 -16.16 0.02 7.82
N ALA A 26 -16.73 0.91 8.63
CA ALA A 26 -17.65 1.94 8.14
C ALA A 26 -16.97 2.91 7.15
N LEU A 27 -15.73 3.34 7.46
CA LEU A 27 -14.94 4.19 6.57
C LEU A 27 -14.64 3.52 5.22
N GLY A 28 -14.34 2.22 5.24
CA GLY A 28 -14.15 1.40 4.03
C GLY A 28 -15.40 1.32 3.18
N HIS A 29 -16.56 1.00 3.77
CA HIS A 29 -17.83 0.97 3.05
C HIS A 29 -18.20 2.34 2.44
N GLN A 30 -17.95 3.43 3.18
CA GLN A 30 -18.14 4.78 2.66
C GLN A 30 -17.21 5.09 1.48
N LEU A 31 -15.92 4.70 1.57
CA LEU A 31 -14.96 4.89 0.49
C LEU A 31 -15.40 4.18 -0.80
N LEU A 32 -15.94 2.96 -0.67
CA LEU A 32 -16.42 2.15 -1.78
C LEU A 32 -17.75 2.64 -2.37
N SER A 33 -18.58 3.34 -1.59
CA SER A 33 -19.92 3.74 -2.02
C SER A 33 -19.93 5.00 -2.90
N SER A 34 -19.02 5.95 -2.67
CA SER A 34 -19.00 7.21 -3.41
C SER A 34 -17.66 7.94 -3.36
N ARG A 35 -17.33 8.62 -4.46
CA ARG A 35 -16.19 9.55 -4.55
C ARG A 35 -16.25 10.68 -3.52
N ALA A 36 -17.44 11.02 -2.99
CA ALA A 36 -17.59 12.02 -1.93
C ALA A 36 -16.82 11.66 -0.65
N HIS A 37 -16.54 10.37 -0.44
CA HIS A 37 -15.82 9.85 0.71
C HIS A 37 -14.34 9.55 0.42
N VAL A 38 -13.78 10.05 -0.69
CA VAL A 38 -12.37 9.78 -1.05
C VAL A 38 -11.36 10.25 0.02
N ASN A 39 -11.76 11.21 0.85
CA ASN A 39 -10.95 11.67 1.98
C ASN A 39 -10.79 10.63 3.11
N ASN A 40 -11.56 9.53 3.09
CA ASN A 40 -11.36 8.39 3.98
C ASN A 40 -10.12 7.57 3.58
N LEU A 41 -9.67 7.67 2.33
CA LEU A 41 -8.58 6.86 1.80
C LEU A 41 -7.25 7.10 2.54
N PRO A 42 -6.76 8.34 2.73
CA PRO A 42 -5.53 8.57 3.50
C PRO A 42 -5.64 8.13 4.97
N LEU A 43 -6.85 8.12 5.53
CA LEU A 43 -7.07 7.67 6.90
C LEU A 43 -6.91 6.15 7.01
N LEU A 44 -7.58 5.38 6.15
CA LEU A 44 -7.43 3.92 6.08
C LEU A 44 -5.98 3.54 5.79
N LEU A 45 -5.32 4.26 4.88
CA LEU A 45 -3.91 4.04 4.54
C LEU A 45 -2.99 4.11 5.76
N SER A 46 -3.29 5.01 6.70
CA SER A 46 -2.47 5.18 7.90
C SER A 46 -2.50 3.99 8.87
N PHE A 47 -3.46 3.07 8.70
CA PHE A 47 -3.55 1.82 9.46
C PHE A 47 -2.87 0.64 8.76
N VAL A 48 -2.45 0.78 7.50
CA VAL A 48 -1.64 -0.24 6.80
C VAL A 48 -0.18 0.00 7.18
N SER A 49 0.19 -0.40 8.39
CA SER A 49 1.51 -0.21 8.96
C SER A 49 1.85 -1.38 9.89
N PRO A 50 3.13 -1.78 10.00
CA PRO A 50 3.52 -2.85 10.92
C PRO A 50 3.23 -2.53 12.39
N ALA A 51 3.12 -1.25 12.74
CA ALA A 51 2.83 -0.80 14.09
C ALA A 51 1.33 -0.77 14.43
N SER A 52 0.46 -0.92 13.44
CA SER A 52 -0.98 -0.92 13.67
C SER A 52 -1.45 -2.26 14.23
N PRO A 53 -2.51 -2.30 15.06
CA PRO A 53 -3.09 -3.55 15.50
C PRO A 53 -3.46 -4.44 14.28
N PRO A 54 -3.11 -5.75 14.28
CA PRO A 54 -3.39 -6.63 13.15
C PRO A 54 -4.82 -6.55 12.59
N PRO A 55 -5.90 -6.53 13.41
CA PRO A 55 -7.26 -6.42 12.87
C PRO A 55 -7.52 -5.08 12.16
N HIS A 56 -6.93 -3.98 12.65
CA HIS A 56 -7.07 -2.65 12.03
C HIS A 56 -6.32 -2.57 10.70
N ALA A 57 -5.10 -3.13 10.65
CA ALA A 57 -4.31 -3.22 9.43
C ALA A 57 -5.03 -4.06 8.38
N LEU A 58 -5.56 -5.22 8.78
CA LEU A 58 -6.29 -6.13 7.89
C LEU A 58 -7.55 -5.48 7.30
N GLU A 59 -8.42 -4.91 8.15
CA GLU A 59 -9.66 -4.27 7.67
C GLU A 59 -9.36 -3.11 6.71
N SER A 60 -8.31 -2.32 7.00
CA SER A 60 -7.90 -1.20 6.16
C SER A 60 -7.31 -1.67 4.84
N LEU A 61 -6.48 -2.73 4.86
CA LEU A 61 -5.94 -3.38 3.67
C LEU A 61 -7.07 -3.86 2.76
N LEU A 62 -8.03 -4.63 3.28
CA LEU A 62 -9.12 -5.21 2.50
C LEU A 62 -10.00 -4.11 1.88
N SER A 63 -10.27 -3.05 2.62
CA SER A 63 -11.03 -1.89 2.13
C SER A 63 -10.30 -1.17 0.99
N LEU A 64 -9.01 -0.91 1.16
CA LEU A 64 -8.18 -0.23 0.15
C LEU A 64 -7.95 -1.11 -1.08
N GLN A 65 -7.74 -2.40 -0.89
CA GLN A 65 -7.61 -3.37 -1.98
C GLN A 65 -8.88 -3.38 -2.82
N SER A 66 -10.04 -3.56 -2.18
CA SER A 66 -11.35 -3.51 -2.85
C SER A 66 -11.57 -2.20 -3.61
N PHE A 67 -11.08 -1.08 -3.08
CA PHE A 67 -11.19 0.23 -3.71
C PHE A 67 -10.27 0.37 -4.94
N PHE A 68 -9.01 -0.08 -4.84
CA PHE A 68 -8.03 0.10 -5.90
C PHE A 68 -8.12 -0.95 -7.00
N THR A 69 -8.48 -2.20 -6.70
CA THR A 69 -8.58 -3.29 -7.70
C THR A 69 -9.32 -2.89 -8.99
N PRO A 70 -10.52 -2.29 -8.95
CA PRO A 70 -11.21 -1.87 -10.18
C PRO A 70 -10.59 -0.62 -10.85
N LEU A 71 -9.78 0.16 -10.14
CA LEU A 71 -9.23 1.44 -10.62
C LEU A 71 -7.85 1.30 -11.26
N VAL A 72 -7.03 0.36 -10.79
CA VAL A 72 -5.62 0.20 -11.17
C VAL A 72 -5.38 0.18 -12.69
N PRO A 73 -6.19 -0.54 -13.52
CA PRO A 73 -5.97 -0.56 -14.97
C PRO A 73 -6.10 0.81 -15.66
N ASP A 74 -6.86 1.72 -15.05
CA ASP A 74 -7.17 3.05 -15.58
C ASP A 74 -6.35 4.17 -14.92
N LEU A 75 -5.55 3.84 -13.90
CA LEU A 75 -4.65 4.82 -13.29
C LEU A 75 -3.55 5.23 -14.27
N PRO A 76 -3.14 6.51 -14.28
CA PRO A 76 -1.98 6.94 -15.04
C PRO A 76 -0.73 6.20 -14.56
N PRO A 77 0.31 6.07 -15.41
CA PRO A 77 1.59 5.48 -15.01
C PRO A 77 2.22 6.26 -13.85
N SER A 78 2.94 5.56 -12.95
CA SER A 78 3.73 6.21 -11.89
C SER A 78 4.70 7.21 -12.54
N ALA A 79 4.80 8.40 -11.93
CA ALA A 79 5.33 9.62 -12.52
C ALA A 79 6.59 9.45 -13.40
N ALA A 80 6.39 9.58 -14.71
CA ALA A 80 7.35 10.14 -15.67
C ALA A 80 6.67 10.92 -16.83
N SER A 81 5.34 11.00 -16.89
CA SER A 81 4.64 11.65 -18.01
C SER A 81 3.49 12.53 -17.56
N SER A 82 3.79 13.73 -17.07
CA SER A 82 3.00 14.95 -17.32
C SER A 82 3.56 16.17 -16.55
N LEU A 83 4.83 16.51 -16.78
CA LEU A 83 5.31 17.89 -16.55
C LEU A 83 4.78 18.88 -17.62
N GLY A 84 3.64 18.59 -18.23
CA GLY A 84 3.05 19.37 -19.33
C GLY A 84 1.71 20.03 -19.01
N ALA A 85 1.26 20.02 -17.74
CA ALA A 85 0.01 20.67 -17.38
C ALA A 85 0.25 22.16 -17.02
N GLY A 86 0.41 22.99 -18.05
CA GLY A 86 0.27 24.42 -17.90
C GLY A 86 -1.15 24.78 -17.44
N ALA A 87 -1.25 25.59 -16.39
CA ALA A 87 -2.36 26.42 -15.87
C ALA A 87 -3.86 25.98 -15.92
N GLN A 88 -4.26 24.88 -16.58
CA GLN A 88 -5.64 24.39 -16.68
C GLN A 88 -5.67 22.85 -16.83
N ALA A 89 -5.16 22.12 -15.84
CA ALA A 89 -5.28 20.67 -15.83
C ALA A 89 -6.74 20.26 -15.58
N ASP A 90 -7.27 19.35 -16.39
CA ASP A 90 -8.59 18.74 -16.18
C ASP A 90 -8.71 18.19 -14.75
N PRO A 91 -9.76 18.56 -13.97
CA PRO A 91 -9.99 18.04 -12.62
C PRO A 91 -9.94 16.51 -12.52
N GLU A 92 -10.38 15.78 -13.54
CA GLU A 92 -10.32 14.31 -13.54
C GLU A 92 -8.87 13.81 -13.66
N VAL A 93 -8.01 14.51 -14.42
CA VAL A 93 -6.58 14.20 -14.53
C VAL A 93 -5.87 14.45 -13.20
N ILE A 94 -6.17 15.57 -12.54
CA ILE A 94 -5.64 15.87 -11.19
C ILE A 94 -6.06 14.77 -10.22
N TYR A 95 -7.34 14.40 -10.22
CA TYR A 95 -7.89 13.37 -9.35
C TYR A 95 -7.23 12.00 -9.57
N ARG A 96 -7.08 11.56 -10.81
CA ARG A 96 -6.44 10.28 -11.15
C ARG A 96 -4.95 10.27 -10.82
N THR A 97 -4.27 11.39 -11.02
CA THR A 97 -2.85 11.53 -10.63
C THR A 97 -2.69 11.43 -9.11
N TRP A 98 -3.59 12.07 -8.36
CA TRP A 98 -3.62 11.94 -6.90
C TRP A 98 -3.93 10.50 -6.46
N LEU A 99 -4.92 9.84 -7.08
CA LEU A 99 -5.23 8.43 -6.81
C LEU A 99 -4.03 7.53 -7.09
N ARG A 100 -3.30 7.76 -8.19
CA ARG A 100 -2.08 7.03 -8.49
C ARG A 100 -1.03 7.20 -7.40
N SER A 101 -0.80 8.43 -6.95
CA SER A 101 0.12 8.69 -5.83
C SER A 101 -0.30 7.94 -4.57
N LYS A 102 -1.60 7.80 -4.31
CA LYS A 102 -2.11 7.08 -3.15
C LYS A 102 -2.03 5.56 -3.30
N PHE A 103 -2.21 5.04 -4.51
CA PHE A 103 -1.95 3.64 -4.81
C PHE A 103 -0.46 3.29 -4.60
N ASP A 104 0.45 4.14 -5.09
CA ASP A 104 1.89 3.94 -4.92
C ASP A 104 2.28 4.01 -3.41
N GLU A 105 1.61 4.86 -2.63
CA GLU A 105 1.76 4.90 -1.17
C GLU A 105 1.24 3.61 -0.51
N PHE A 106 0.10 3.09 -0.96
CA PHE A 106 -0.47 1.83 -0.47
C PHE A 106 0.45 0.64 -0.75
N VAL A 107 0.96 0.50 -1.97
CA VAL A 107 1.91 -0.56 -2.33
C VAL A 107 3.16 -0.49 -1.46
N ARG A 108 3.68 0.72 -1.19
CA ARG A 108 4.83 0.90 -0.30
C ARG A 108 4.52 0.45 1.14
N SER A 109 3.36 0.83 1.67
CA SER A 109 2.88 0.39 2.98
C SER A 109 2.72 -1.13 3.07
N LEU A 110 2.19 -1.78 2.03
CA LEU A 110 2.11 -3.24 1.97
C LEU A 110 3.49 -3.87 2.03
N ILE A 111 4.45 -3.38 1.22
CA ILE A 111 5.81 -3.91 1.21
C ILE A 111 6.48 -3.72 2.58
N GLU A 112 6.29 -2.57 3.23
CA GLU A 112 6.78 -2.31 4.59
C GLU A 112 6.23 -3.32 5.60
N VAL A 113 4.94 -3.67 5.52
CA VAL A 113 4.33 -4.72 6.37
C VAL A 113 4.93 -6.09 6.06
N ALA A 114 5.10 -6.44 4.79
CA ALA A 114 5.61 -7.75 4.36
C ALA A 114 7.00 -8.04 4.93
N VAL A 115 7.91 -7.06 4.86
CA VAL A 115 9.31 -7.23 5.29
C VAL A 115 9.56 -6.94 6.77
N SER A 116 8.58 -6.39 7.49
CA SER A 116 8.76 -6.00 8.90
C SER A 116 8.83 -7.18 9.85
N ALA A 117 9.74 -7.13 10.82
CA ALA A 117 9.78 -8.10 11.93
C ALA A 117 8.59 -7.99 12.90
N GLN A 118 7.85 -6.88 12.91
CA GLN A 118 6.75 -6.63 13.86
C GLN A 118 5.41 -7.21 13.41
N ALA A 119 5.25 -7.44 12.10
CA ALA A 119 4.02 -7.95 11.54
C ALA A 119 3.92 -9.46 11.76
N GLU A 120 2.72 -9.91 12.14
CA GLU A 120 2.39 -11.34 12.26
C GLU A 120 2.48 -12.04 10.89
N GLU A 121 2.90 -13.30 10.89
CA GLU A 121 2.99 -14.15 9.70
C GLU A 121 1.68 -14.22 8.89
N THR A 122 0.53 -14.39 9.55
CA THR A 122 -0.79 -14.40 8.90
C THR A 122 -1.05 -13.10 8.12
N LEU A 123 -0.69 -11.95 8.71
CA LEU A 123 -0.85 -10.65 8.06
C LEU A 123 0.13 -10.50 6.89
N LYS A 124 1.38 -10.97 7.05
CA LYS A 124 2.37 -10.97 5.96
C LYS A 124 1.93 -11.81 4.77
N GLU A 125 1.30 -12.95 5.02
CA GLU A 125 0.75 -13.80 3.96
C GLU A 125 -0.33 -13.08 3.15
N ILE A 126 -1.31 -12.49 3.84
CA ILE A 126 -2.39 -11.72 3.20
C ILE A 126 -1.83 -10.53 2.42
N VAL A 127 -0.85 -9.84 2.99
CA VAL A 127 -0.18 -8.70 2.36
C VAL A 127 0.58 -9.14 1.10
N LEU A 128 1.31 -10.26 1.14
CA LEU A 128 1.98 -10.79 -0.04
C LEU A 128 0.96 -11.12 -1.12
N ASP A 129 -0.14 -11.80 -0.77
CA ASP A 129 -1.19 -12.16 -1.71
C ASP A 129 -1.80 -10.91 -2.37
N ALA A 130 -2.05 -9.84 -1.60
CA ALA A 130 -2.51 -8.55 -2.13
C ALA A 130 -1.48 -7.88 -3.06
N ILE A 131 -0.19 -7.87 -2.71
CA ILE A 131 0.87 -7.33 -3.58
C ILE A 131 0.90 -8.10 -4.90
N MET A 132 0.87 -9.43 -4.84
CA MET A 132 0.95 -10.29 -6.03
C MET A 132 -0.30 -10.21 -6.90
N GLU A 133 -1.45 -9.89 -6.32
CA GLU A 133 -2.65 -9.54 -7.09
C GLU A 133 -2.43 -8.25 -7.90
N PHE A 134 -1.91 -7.18 -7.29
CA PHE A 134 -1.62 -5.95 -8.02
C PHE A 134 -0.54 -6.11 -9.08
N VAL A 135 0.46 -6.95 -8.83
CA VAL A 135 1.49 -7.32 -9.81
C VAL A 135 0.87 -7.91 -11.07
N LYS A 136 -0.23 -8.67 -10.96
CA LYS A 136 -0.95 -9.26 -12.10
C LYS A 136 -1.93 -8.31 -12.79
N MET A 137 -2.30 -7.19 -12.14
CA MET A 137 -3.39 -6.29 -12.56
C MET A 137 -2.96 -5.10 -13.42
N GLY A 138 -1.86 -5.17 -14.16
CA GLY A 138 -1.51 -4.08 -15.07
C GLY A 138 -2.50 -3.95 -16.23
N LYS A 139 -2.55 -2.75 -16.82
CA LYS A 139 -3.45 -2.42 -17.94
C LYS A 139 -3.35 -3.44 -19.06
N GLY A 140 -4.47 -4.05 -19.43
CA GLY A 140 -4.54 -5.10 -20.45
C GLY A 140 -3.99 -6.46 -20.00
N GLY A 141 -3.98 -6.74 -18.68
CA GLY A 141 -3.40 -7.97 -18.12
C GLY A 141 -1.87 -7.96 -18.08
N ARG A 142 -1.24 -6.79 -18.23
CA ARG A 142 0.22 -6.67 -18.21
C ARG A 142 0.76 -6.86 -16.80
N PHE A 143 1.93 -7.46 -16.71
CA PHE A 143 2.66 -7.59 -15.47
C PHE A 143 3.18 -6.23 -14.97
N GLN A 144 2.90 -5.85 -13.72
CA GLN A 144 3.42 -4.64 -13.10
C GLN A 144 4.81 -4.88 -12.48
N SER A 145 5.83 -4.94 -13.35
CA SER A 145 7.22 -5.20 -12.97
C SER A 145 7.78 -4.23 -11.94
N ALA A 146 7.33 -2.97 -11.94
CA ALA A 146 7.78 -1.96 -10.96
C ALA A 146 7.40 -2.35 -9.51
N ILE A 147 6.18 -2.87 -9.31
CA ILE A 147 5.72 -3.33 -7.99
C ILE A 147 6.55 -4.54 -7.55
N TYR A 148 6.69 -5.52 -8.46
CA TYR A 148 7.45 -6.73 -8.16
C TYR A 148 8.93 -6.44 -7.87
N HIS A 149 9.55 -5.55 -8.65
CA HIS A 149 10.91 -5.08 -8.41
C HIS A 149 11.05 -4.41 -7.03
N GLN A 150 10.11 -3.55 -6.65
CA GLN A 150 10.14 -2.89 -5.34
C GLN A 150 10.01 -3.89 -4.19
N LEU A 151 9.19 -4.93 -4.35
CA LEU A 151 9.08 -6.03 -3.40
C LEU A 151 10.42 -6.77 -3.27
N LEU A 152 10.98 -7.25 -4.38
CA LEU A 152 12.25 -7.99 -4.38
C LEU A 152 13.40 -7.14 -3.80
N HIS A 153 13.50 -5.88 -4.20
CA HIS A 153 14.47 -4.95 -3.65
C HIS A 153 14.33 -4.83 -2.13
N SER A 154 13.09 -4.70 -1.63
CA SER A 154 12.86 -4.57 -0.18
C SER A 154 13.18 -5.86 0.59
N ILE A 155 12.98 -7.04 -0.02
CA ILE A 155 13.37 -8.32 0.55
C ILE A 155 14.89 -8.43 0.64
N VAL A 156 15.60 -8.17 -0.48
CA VAL A 156 17.06 -8.32 -0.59
C VAL A 156 17.80 -7.37 0.36
N TYR A 157 17.32 -6.14 0.49
CA TYR A 157 17.92 -5.12 1.35
C TYR A 157 17.28 -5.02 2.73
N SER A 158 16.43 -5.97 3.11
CA SER A 158 15.82 -6.00 4.44
C SER A 158 16.90 -6.17 5.51
N SER A 159 16.85 -5.34 6.56
CA SER A 159 17.70 -5.51 7.74
C SER A 159 17.10 -6.48 8.77
N THR A 160 15.94 -7.06 8.46
CA THR A 160 15.22 -8.00 9.32
C THR A 160 15.08 -9.36 8.64
N GLU A 161 14.77 -10.38 9.44
CA GLU A 161 14.55 -11.73 8.94
C GLU A 161 13.34 -11.79 7.99
N VAL A 162 13.57 -12.41 6.83
CA VAL A 162 12.59 -12.52 5.73
C VAL A 162 12.39 -13.98 5.29
N GLU A 163 12.87 -14.96 6.05
CA GLU A 163 12.81 -16.39 5.69
C GLU A 163 11.38 -16.86 5.43
N PHE A 164 10.46 -16.57 6.34
CA PHE A 164 9.02 -16.84 6.15
C PHE A 164 8.47 -16.27 4.82
N LEU A 165 8.84 -15.02 4.49
CA LEU A 165 8.37 -14.36 3.26
C LEU A 165 8.98 -15.01 2.01
N LEU A 166 10.25 -15.43 2.07
CA LEU A 166 10.93 -16.14 0.99
C LEU A 166 10.32 -17.53 0.76
N GLU A 167 10.05 -18.28 1.83
CA GLU A 167 9.37 -19.57 1.75
C GLU A 167 7.98 -19.43 1.13
N LEU A 168 7.23 -18.40 1.52
CA LEU A 168 5.91 -18.12 0.98
C LEU A 168 5.97 -17.74 -0.51
N LEU A 169 6.90 -16.86 -0.90
CA LEU A 169 7.12 -16.48 -2.29
C LEU A 169 7.51 -17.69 -3.15
N SER A 170 8.41 -18.53 -2.63
CA SER A 170 8.89 -19.75 -3.28
C SER A 170 7.78 -20.76 -3.50
N SER A 171 7.05 -21.09 -2.42
CA SER A 171 6.00 -22.13 -2.45
C SER A 171 4.76 -21.71 -3.26
N LYS A 172 4.32 -20.45 -3.13
CA LYS A 172 3.09 -19.99 -3.79
C LYS A 172 3.31 -19.44 -5.19
N TYR A 173 4.40 -18.69 -5.43
CA TYR A 173 4.50 -17.81 -6.58
C TYR A 173 5.63 -18.16 -7.56
N LEU A 174 6.76 -18.73 -7.14
CA LEU A 174 7.86 -19.09 -8.06
C LEU A 174 7.51 -20.24 -9.02
N LYS A 175 6.33 -20.87 -8.89
CA LYS A 175 5.82 -21.82 -9.90
C LYS A 175 5.37 -21.15 -11.20
N TYR A 176 5.13 -19.83 -11.21
CA TYR A 176 4.65 -19.08 -12.37
C TYR A 176 5.82 -18.50 -13.18
N ILE A 177 5.78 -18.64 -14.51
CA ILE A 177 6.89 -18.22 -15.39
C ILE A 177 7.14 -16.71 -15.36
N ASP A 178 6.09 -15.90 -15.26
CA ASP A 178 6.22 -14.44 -15.22
C ASP A 178 6.83 -13.92 -13.90
N ILE A 179 6.96 -14.79 -12.89
CA ILE A 179 7.55 -14.47 -11.58
C ILE A 179 9.02 -14.94 -11.49
N ARG A 180 9.38 -16.04 -12.16
CA ARG A 180 10.73 -16.63 -12.11
C ARG A 180 11.75 -15.80 -12.89
#